data_AF-A0A521U7F9-F1
#
_entry.id   AF-A0A521U7F9-F1
#
_cell.length_a   1.000
_cell.length_b   1.000
_cell.length_c   1.000
_cell.angle_alpha   90.00
_cell.angle_beta   90.00
_cell.angle_gamma   90.00
#
_symmetry.space_group_name_H-M   'P 1'
#
loop_
_entity.id
_entity.type
_entity.pdbx_description
1 polymer ?
#
loop_
_entity_poly.entity_id
_entity_poly.type
_entity_poly.pdbx_seq_one_letter_code
_entity_poly.pdbx_strand_id
1 'polypeptide(L)' 'MMEIKKNYSKVKTIASGIIPFGFLVIMILYLIGPSSDLLEFGVSLPEITIEKIEFIDSEIHVTVRNTGPIPVKIAMV' A
#
# COMPACT_ATOMS: atom_id res chain seq x y z
N MET A 1 11.41 -17.76 -53.79
CA MET A 1 11.49 -16.74 -52.73
C MET A 1 10.08 -16.19 -52.52
N MET A 2 9.40 -16.49 -51.42
CA MET A 2 8.04 -16.02 -51.19
C MET A 2 8.09 -14.63 -50.55
N GLU A 3 7.73 -13.59 -51.30
CA GLU A 3 7.57 -12.22 -50.81
C GLU A 3 6.34 -12.15 -49.90
N ILE A 4 6.55 -12.14 -48.59
CA ILE A 4 5.47 -11.93 -47.61
C ILE A 4 5.11 -10.44 -47.62
N LYS A 5 4.14 -10.04 -48.46
CA LYS A 5 3.51 -8.72 -48.33
C LYS A 5 2.74 -8.65 -47.01
N LYS A 6 3.38 -8.14 -45.96
CA LYS A 6 2.69 -7.75 -44.72
C LYS A 6 1.75 -6.59 -45.02
N ASN A 7 0.47 -6.90 -45.22
CA ASN A 7 -0.59 -5.90 -45.20
C ASN A 7 -0.73 -5.37 -43.76
N TYR A 8 0.05 -4.34 -43.42
CA TYR A 8 -0.07 -3.64 -42.15
C TYR A 8 -1.45 -2.98 -42.10
N SER A 9 -2.34 -3.52 -41.27
CA SER A 9 -3.64 -2.91 -41.01
C SER A 9 -3.40 -1.59 -40.28
N LYS A 10 -3.74 -0.47 -40.92
CA LYS A 10 -3.66 0.88 -40.32
C LYS A 10 -4.36 0.93 -38.96
N VAL A 11 -5.45 0.19 -38.81
CA VAL A 11 -6.19 0.05 -37.54
C VAL A 11 -5.34 -0.61 -36.47
N LYS A 12 -4.61 -1.68 -36.79
CA LYS A 12 -3.71 -2.35 -35.84
C LYS A 12 -2.56 -1.43 -35.41
N THR A 13 -2.01 -0.65 -36.33
CA THR A 13 -0.92 0.31 -36.03
C THR A 13 -1.41 1.43 -35.11
N ILE A 14 -2.60 1.98 -35.37
CA ILE A 14 -3.20 3.02 -34.52
C ILE A 14 -3.56 2.46 -33.15
N ALA A 15 -4.19 1.28 -33.11
CA ALA A 15 -4.53 0.62 -31.86
C ALA A 15 -3.29 0.31 -31.00
N SER A 16 -2.19 -0.17 -31.60
CA SER A 16 -0.96 -0.41 -30.86
C SER A 16 -0.35 0.85 -30.24
N GLY A 17 -0.62 2.02 -30.84
CA GLY A 17 -0.22 3.31 -30.27
C GLY A 17 -1.10 3.74 -29.09
N ILE A 18 -2.40 3.48 -29.14
CA ILE A 18 -3.37 3.96 -28.14
C ILE A 18 -3.46 3.05 -26.92
N ILE A 19 -3.35 1.73 -27.11
CA ILE A 19 -3.51 0.73 -26.04
C ILE A 19 -2.61 1.02 -24.81
N PRO A 20 -1.31 1.34 -24.94
CA PRO A 20 -0.46 1.64 -23.80
C PRO A 20 -0.94 2.83 -22.97
N PHE A 21 -1.49 3.87 -23.60
CA PHE A 21 -2.04 5.03 -22.90
C PHE A 21 -3.32 4.67 -22.15
N GLY A 22 -4.18 3.82 -22.74
CA GLY A 22 -5.35 3.29 -22.05
C GLY A 22 -4.97 2.54 -20.78
N PHE A 23 -3.96 1.67 -20.85
CA PHE A 23 -3.40 1.02 -19.68
C PHE A 23 -2.87 2.00 -18.64
N LEU A 24 -2.19 3.06 -19.08
CA LEU A 24 -1.63 4.09 -18.20
C LEU A 24 -2.75 4.83 -17.44
N VAL A 25 -3.83 5.21 -18.12
CA VAL A 25 -5.00 5.84 -17.49
C VAL A 25 -5.65 4.91 -16.47
N ILE A 26 -5.83 3.63 -16.81
CA ILE A 26 -6.37 2.64 -15.88
C ILE A 26 -5.47 2.51 -14.65
N MET A 27 -4.14 2.49 -14.83
CA MET A 27 -3.19 2.43 -13.73
C MET A 27 -3.30 3.66 -12.82
N ILE A 28 -3.36 4.87 -13.39
CA ILE A 28 -3.50 6.11 -12.61
C ILE A 28 -4.81 6.09 -11.80
N LEU A 29 -5.91 5.68 -12.42
CA LEU A 29 -7.20 5.56 -11.72
C LEU A 29 -7.16 4.51 -10.62
N TYR A 30 -6.41 3.42 -10.80
CA TYR A 30 -6.21 2.41 -9.77
C TYR A 30 -5.38 2.94 -8.58
N LEU A 31 -4.33 3.73 -8.86
CA LEU A 31 -3.45 4.31 -7.83
C LEU A 31 -4.16 5.33 -6.93
N ILE A 32 -5.11 6.11 -7.48
CA ILE A 32 -5.81 7.20 -6.77
C ILE A 32 -7.21 6.77 -6.32
N GLY A 33 -7.74 5.69 -6.89
CA GLY A 33 -9.07 5.18 -6.62
C GLY A 33 -9.16 4.47 -5.25
N PRO A 34 -10.37 4.11 -4.81
CA PRO A 34 -10.62 3.51 -3.50
C PRO A 34 -9.96 2.13 -3.30
N SER A 35 -9.41 1.54 -4.36
CA SER A 35 -8.64 0.28 -4.30
C SER A 35 -7.14 0.51 -4.13
N SER A 36 -6.69 1.76 -3.97
CA SER A 36 -5.30 2.11 -3.65
C SER A 36 -4.83 1.48 -2.35
N ASP A 37 -5.74 1.13 -1.44
CA ASP A 37 -5.44 0.43 -0.19
C ASP A 37 -4.74 -0.92 -0.44
N LEU A 38 -4.95 -1.56 -1.61
CA LEU A 38 -4.21 -2.78 -1.99
C LEU A 38 -2.73 -2.52 -2.28
N LEU A 39 -2.33 -1.26 -2.46
CA LEU A 39 -0.95 -0.80 -2.67
C LEU A 39 -0.32 -0.25 -1.39
N GLU A 40 -1.11 0.04 -0.35
CA GLU A 40 -0.62 0.37 0.98
C GLU A 40 -0.14 -0.91 1.68
N PHE A 41 1.01 -1.42 1.24
CA PHE A 41 1.66 -2.57 1.84
C PHE A 41 2.31 -2.19 3.17
N GLY A 42 1.48 -2.07 4.22
CA GLY A 42 1.96 -1.93 5.58
C GLY A 42 0.85 -1.54 6.54
N VAL A 43 0.57 -2.40 7.53
CA VAL A 43 -0.14 -1.94 8.72
C VAL A 43 0.88 -1.24 9.62
N SER A 44 0.59 -0.01 10.03
CA SER A 44 1.41 0.68 11.02
C SER A 44 1.53 -0.20 12.26
N LEU A 45 2.76 -0.38 12.77
CA LEU A 45 2.96 -1.13 14.00
C LEU A 45 2.50 -0.27 15.19
N PRO A 46 1.90 -0.87 16.24
CA PRO A 46 1.68 -0.17 17.49
C PRO A 46 3.00 0.32 18.07
N GLU A 47 3.03 1.57 18.53
CA GLU A 47 4.20 2.15 19.19
C GLU A 47 3.81 2.64 20.59
N ILE A 48 4.51 2.13 21.60
CA ILE A 48 4.25 2.41 23.01
C ILE A 48 5.56 2.89 23.63
N THR A 49 5.50 4.03 24.31
CA THR A 49 6.61 4.53 25.11
C THR A 49 6.28 4.37 26.59
N ILE A 50 7.25 3.91 27.38
CA ILE A 50 7.16 3.91 28.85
C ILE A 50 7.52 5.31 29.33
N GLU A 51 6.60 5.97 30.02
CA GLU A 51 6.83 7.32 30.55
C GLU A 51 7.42 7.29 31.96
N LYS A 52 6.97 6.33 32.78
CA LYS A 52 7.35 6.24 34.19
C LYS A 52 7.31 4.79 34.66
N ILE A 53 8.26 4.43 35.51
CA ILE A 53 8.32 3.15 36.20
C ILE A 53 8.42 3.45 37.69
N GLU A 54 7.53 2.85 38.48
CA GLU A 54 7.50 2.96 39.94
C GLU A 54 7.52 1.57 40.56
N PHE A 55 8.24 1.43 41.68
CA PHE A 55 8.32 0.19 42.44
C PHE A 55 7.68 0.45 43.81
N ILE A 56 6.51 -0.14 44.06
CA ILE A 56 5.70 0.10 45.25
C ILE A 56 5.30 -1.25 45.82
N ASP A 57 5.60 -1.50 47.09
CA ASP A 57 5.16 -2.71 47.82
C ASP A 57 5.43 -4.04 47.10
N SER A 58 6.58 -4.16 46.43
CA SER A 58 6.99 -5.31 45.60
C SER A 58 6.23 -5.47 44.27
N GLU A 59 5.44 -4.48 43.86
CA GLU A 59 4.83 -4.37 42.55
C GLU A 59 5.59 -3.40 41.64
N ILE A 60 5.48 -3.62 40.33
CA ILE A 60 6.00 -2.72 39.30
C ILE A 60 4.80 -2.02 38.65
N HIS A 61 4.71 -0.70 38.84
CA HIS A 61 3.71 0.14 38.20
C HIS A 61 4.35 0.85 37.02
N VAL A 62 3.75 0.74 35.84
CA VAL A 62 4.28 1.31 34.60
C VAL A 62 3.23 2.21 33.96
N THR A 63 3.59 3.48 33.75
CA THR A 63 2.79 4.40 32.94
C THR A 63 3.26 4.32 31.49
N VAL A 64 2.33 3.99 30.60
CA VAL A 64 2.60 3.85 29.17
C VAL A 64 1.81 4.87 28.37
N ARG A 65 2.39 5.37 27.28
CA ARG A 65 1.73 6.25 26.32
C ARG A 65 1.78 5.65 24.92
N ASN A 66 0.63 5.67 24.22
CA ASN A 66 0.58 5.37 22.80
C ASN A 66 1.20 6.54 22.02
N THR A 67 2.35 6.31 21.38
CA THR A 67 3.02 7.29 20.51
C THR A 67 2.81 6.99 19.02
N GLY A 68 2.16 5.86 18.71
CA GLY A 68 1.94 5.41 17.35
C GLY A 68 0.66 5.97 16.70
N PRO A 69 0.52 5.80 15.38
CA PRO A 69 -0.61 6.32 14.60
C PRO A 69 -1.90 5.48 14.74
N ILE A 70 -1.83 4.33 15.41
CA ILE A 70 -2.94 3.39 15.56
C ILE A 70 -3.26 3.10 17.03
N PRO A 71 -4.52 2.79 17.39
CA PRO A 71 -4.87 2.34 18.73
C PRO A 71 -4.15 1.04 19.11
N VAL A 72 -3.65 0.98 20.34
CA VAL A 72 -2.96 -0.21 20.87
C VAL A 72 -3.95 -1.12 21.58
N LYS A 73 -3.86 -2.42 21.31
CA LYS A 73 -4.55 -3.45 22.09
C LYS A 73 -3.54 -4.17 22.99
N ILE A 74 -3.75 -4.10 24.31
CA ILE A 74 -2.92 -4.81 25.28
C ILE A 74 -3.43 -6.25 25.36
N ALA A 75 -2.61 -7.21 24.95
CA ALA A 75 -2.87 -8.62 25.17
C ALA A 75 -2.21 -9.04 26.49
N MET A 76 -3.01 -9.53 27.44
CA MET A 76 -2.49 -10.22 28.62
C MET A 76 -2.40 -11.71 28.25
N VAL A 77 -1.19 -12.27 28.28
CA VAL A 77 -0.92 -13.70 28.05
C VAL A 77 -0.36 -14.31 29.33
#